data_AF-A0A166U5F5-F1
#
_entry.id   AF-A0A166U5F5-F1
#
_cell.length_a   1.000
_cell.length_b   1.000
_cell.length_c   1.000
_cell.angle_alpha   90.00
_cell.angle_beta   90.00
_cell.angle_gamma   90.00
#
_symmetry.space_group_name_H-M   'P 1'
#
loop_
_entity.id
_entity.type
_entity.pdbx_description
1 polymer ?
#
loop_
_entity_poly.entity_id
_entity_poly.type
_entity_poly.pdbx_seq_one_letter_code
_entity_poly.pdbx_strand_id
1 'polypeptide(L)'
;MATVELATLELREYPRSEAGEEDAEYDDPEWCEQDWMERKHREIFVGGRKVGILKVMIFDREVMRDMYEDGFHGLMDEPSQEVCDFAITLFDDDGYFREKISGPQTGGEHGTGVFGSELNIGPLFYLEEIAVEKIERSKGIGAAAIHAFLKEHAAASILYAWPAVLQEGQQTEQFDAKLANIHKFFQKVGFRRIGRTEYLAYSVDPKHPSRKLATDEDAHGRAPGPSSEEAAAAFPLHIAVGSLNGDALLAIIASAPLAQVKSIEPSGWTPLHIAAAAAKGDATRALVHRSNAELLATDEVGRTPAALMEHSIQGKKEFMRAMGMDISDYPHMVAEQERDAELLAWLKTATLQAHNV
;
A
#
# COMPACT_ATOMS: atom_id res chain seq x y z
N MET A 1 -31.13 25.29 11.87
CA MET A 1 -31.55 24.15 12.71
C MET A 1 -30.50 23.03 12.82
N ALA A 2 -29.37 23.04 12.09
CA ALA A 2 -28.37 21.95 12.13
C ALA A 2 -27.33 21.99 13.27
N THR A 3 -27.22 23.10 14.02
CA THR A 3 -26.13 23.31 14.99
C THR A 3 -26.35 22.66 16.37
N VAL A 4 -27.59 22.30 16.72
CA VAL A 4 -27.91 21.78 18.06
C VAL A 4 -27.68 20.26 18.16
N GLU A 5 -27.89 19.50 17.08
CA GLU A 5 -27.75 18.03 17.10
C GLU A 5 -26.28 17.58 17.27
N LEU A 6 -25.34 18.23 16.59
CA LEU A 6 -23.91 17.90 16.70
C LEU A 6 -23.31 18.20 18.08
N ALA A 7 -23.91 19.10 18.87
CA ALA A 7 -23.47 19.39 20.23
C ALA A 7 -23.69 18.22 21.20
N THR A 8 -24.50 17.24 20.81
CA THR A 8 -24.77 16.01 21.56
C THR A 8 -24.01 14.80 21.03
N LEU A 9 -23.04 15.01 20.13
CA LEU A 9 -22.22 13.94 19.59
C LEU A 9 -21.32 13.36 20.68
N GLU A 10 -21.36 12.05 20.83
CA GLU A 10 -20.52 11.29 21.75
C GLU A 10 -19.89 10.11 20.99
N LEU A 11 -18.60 9.87 21.25
CA LEU A 11 -17.94 8.63 20.86
C LEU A 11 -17.92 7.72 22.09
N ARG A 12 -18.39 6.48 21.93
CA ARG A 12 -18.34 5.46 22.98
C ARG A 12 -17.48 4.32 22.53
N GLU A 13 -16.70 3.73 23.43
CA GLU A 13 -15.96 2.52 23.11
C GLU A 13 -16.94 1.41 22.77
N TYR A 14 -16.65 0.67 21.70
CA TYR A 14 -17.40 -0.53 21.40
C TYR A 14 -17.19 -1.52 22.56
N PRO A 15 -18.25 -2.02 23.22
CA PRO A 15 -18.08 -2.91 24.34
C PRO A 15 -17.38 -4.19 23.87
N ARG A 16 -16.20 -4.52 24.44
CA ARG A 16 -15.64 -5.87 24.36
C ARG A 16 -16.70 -6.79 24.96
N SER A 17 -17.43 -7.53 24.13
CA SER A 17 -18.40 -8.46 24.66
C SER A 17 -17.65 -9.60 25.36
N GLU A 18 -17.92 -9.83 26.65
CA GLU A 18 -17.72 -11.16 27.27
C GLU A 18 -18.74 -12.19 26.70
N ALA A 19 -19.16 -12.05 25.43
CA ALA A 19 -20.16 -12.89 24.80
C ALA A 19 -19.45 -14.07 24.13
N GLY A 20 -19.85 -15.27 24.57
CA GLY A 20 -19.23 -16.53 24.21
C GLY A 20 -19.24 -16.84 22.71
N GLU A 21 -18.12 -17.44 22.31
CA GLU A 21 -17.83 -18.49 21.32
C GLU A 21 -18.66 -18.69 20.04
N GLU A 22 -19.85 -18.12 19.85
CA GLU A 22 -20.70 -18.44 18.66
C GLU A 22 -20.80 -17.31 17.61
N ASP A 23 -20.45 -16.05 17.93
CA ASP A 23 -20.32 -14.96 16.95
C ASP A 23 -18.85 -14.45 16.81
N ALA A 24 -17.91 -15.12 17.47
CA ALA A 24 -16.50 -14.73 17.60
C ALA A 24 -15.60 -15.24 16.44
N GLU A 25 -16.16 -15.58 15.28
CA GLU A 25 -15.36 -16.16 14.18
C GLU A 25 -14.52 -15.10 13.41
N TYR A 26 -14.73 -13.79 13.65
CA TYR A 26 -13.99 -12.71 12.95
C TYR A 26 -13.46 -11.56 13.82
N ASP A 27 -13.83 -11.45 15.09
CA ASP A 27 -13.32 -10.44 16.03
C ASP A 27 -12.57 -11.15 17.16
N ASP A 28 -11.44 -11.78 16.83
CA ASP A 28 -10.55 -12.37 17.82
C ASP A 28 -9.83 -11.23 18.60
N PRO A 29 -10.03 -11.11 19.93
CA PRO A 29 -9.39 -10.11 20.76
C PRO A 29 -7.85 -10.18 20.76
N GLU A 30 -7.26 -11.35 20.46
CA GLU A 30 -5.81 -11.55 20.45
C GLU A 30 -5.10 -10.78 19.32
N TRP A 31 -5.82 -10.42 18.25
CA TRP A 31 -5.28 -9.65 17.11
C TRP A 31 -5.46 -8.14 17.23
N CYS A 32 -6.10 -7.64 18.30
CA CYS A 32 -6.51 -6.22 18.40
C CYS A 32 -5.47 -5.28 19.05
N GLU A 33 -4.52 -5.82 19.81
CA GLU A 33 -3.50 -5.05 20.52
C GLU A 33 -2.17 -5.81 20.48
N GLN A 34 -1.27 -5.38 19.59
CA GLN A 34 0.14 -5.77 19.58
C GLN A 34 0.98 -4.64 20.18
N ASP A 35 2.22 -4.92 20.59
CA ASP A 35 3.12 -3.90 21.16
C ASP A 35 3.35 -2.70 20.22
N TRP A 36 3.15 -2.90 18.92
CA TRP A 36 3.33 -1.92 17.86
C TRP A 36 2.03 -1.47 17.18
N MET A 37 0.87 -2.01 17.56
CA MET A 37 -0.42 -1.70 16.93
C MET A 37 -1.62 -1.81 17.87
N GLU A 38 -2.51 -0.81 17.82
CA GLU A 38 -3.81 -0.87 18.47
C GLU A 38 -4.94 -0.48 17.51
N ARG A 39 -6.10 -1.13 17.62
CA ARG A 39 -7.32 -0.77 16.88
C ARG A 39 -8.34 -0.11 17.80
N LYS A 40 -8.72 1.14 17.53
CA LYS A 40 -9.77 1.86 18.25
C LYS A 40 -11.10 1.76 17.52
N HIS A 41 -12.03 1.01 18.09
CA HIS A 41 -13.42 0.94 17.64
C HIS A 41 -14.30 1.88 18.50
N ARG A 42 -14.98 2.82 17.84
CA ARG A 42 -15.90 3.78 18.46
C ARG A 42 -17.29 3.69 17.83
N GLU A 43 -18.31 3.67 18.67
CA GLU A 43 -19.69 3.90 18.28
C GLU A 43 -20.00 5.40 18.31
N ILE A 44 -20.63 5.91 17.24
CA ILE A 44 -21.03 7.31 17.13
C ILE A 44 -22.46 7.46 17.62
N PHE A 45 -22.67 8.27 18.65
CA PHE A 45 -23.98 8.61 19.20
C PHE A 45 -24.34 10.07 18.93
N VAL A 46 -25.61 10.32 18.60
CA VAL A 46 -26.18 11.68 18.51
C VAL A 46 -27.54 11.67 19.20
N GLY A 47 -27.73 12.56 20.18
CA GLY A 47 -28.96 12.60 20.98
C GLY A 47 -29.25 11.29 21.72
N GLY A 48 -28.21 10.56 22.12
CA GLY A 48 -28.32 9.27 22.83
C GLY A 48 -28.65 8.05 21.95
N ARG A 49 -28.80 8.22 20.63
CA ARG A 49 -28.98 7.10 19.68
C ARG A 49 -27.67 6.80 18.96
N LYS A 50 -27.35 5.52 18.80
CA LYS A 50 -26.27 5.09 17.90
C LYS A 50 -26.66 5.44 16.47
N VAL A 51 -25.74 6.06 15.74
CA VAL A 51 -25.95 6.52 14.36
C VAL A 51 -24.81 6.14 13.42
N GLY A 52 -23.79 5.46 13.93
CA GLY A 52 -22.62 5.08 13.14
C GLY A 52 -21.50 4.44 13.94
N ILE A 53 -20.40 4.19 13.26
CA ILE A 53 -19.14 3.68 13.82
C ILE A 53 -17.95 4.41 13.19
N LEU A 54 -16.85 4.42 13.93
CA LEU A 54 -15.54 4.94 13.56
C LEU A 54 -14.48 3.93 14.02
N LYS A 55 -13.65 3.43 13.10
CA LYS A 55 -12.51 2.57 13.38
C LYS A 55 -11.23 3.25 12.92
N VAL A 56 -10.23 3.28 13.81
CA VAL A 56 -8.92 3.83 13.53
C VAL A 56 -7.86 2.85 14.03
N MET A 57 -6.94 2.48 13.15
CA MET A 57 -5.74 1.73 13.52
C MET A 57 -4.61 2.70 13.84
N ILE A 58 -3.86 2.40 14.90
CA ILE A 58 -2.76 3.23 15.37
C ILE A 58 -1.53 2.33 15.41
N PHE A 59 -0.48 2.72 14.69
CA PHE A 59 0.78 1.99 14.62
C PHE A 59 1.89 2.79 15.29
N ASP A 60 2.56 2.20 16.28
CA ASP A 60 3.76 2.78 16.87
C ASP A 60 4.96 2.51 15.97
N ARG A 61 5.13 3.40 15.01
CA ARG A 61 6.19 3.28 14.01
C ARG A 61 7.60 3.33 14.61
N GLU A 62 7.80 3.99 15.74
CA GLU A 62 9.13 4.01 16.35
C GLU A 62 9.48 2.61 16.87
N VAL A 63 8.53 1.93 17.51
CA VAL A 63 8.68 0.53 17.90
C VAL A 63 8.87 -0.37 16.68
N MET A 64 8.06 -0.21 15.63
CA MET A 64 8.16 -1.05 14.41
C MET A 64 9.53 -0.93 13.73
N ARG A 65 10.14 0.26 13.71
CA ARG A 65 11.47 0.48 13.12
C ARG A 65 12.59 -0.26 13.85
N ASP A 66 12.40 -0.54 15.13
CA ASP A 66 13.36 -1.29 15.94
C ASP A 66 13.15 -2.82 15.82
N MET A 67 12.08 -3.27 15.16
CA MET A 67 11.76 -4.69 14.94
C MET A 67 12.41 -5.19 13.64
N TYR A 68 13.68 -5.61 13.72
CA TYR A 68 14.51 -5.96 12.56
C TYR A 68 14.17 -7.27 11.85
N GLU A 69 13.34 -8.15 12.43
CA GLU A 69 13.14 -9.50 11.87
C GLU A 69 12.16 -9.51 10.68
N ASP A 70 11.09 -8.72 10.72
CA ASP A 70 10.00 -8.79 9.74
C ASP A 70 9.94 -7.58 8.77
N GLY A 71 10.64 -6.49 9.08
CA GLY A 71 10.59 -5.24 8.32
C GLY A 71 9.25 -4.50 8.46
N PHE A 72 9.22 -3.21 8.12
CA PHE A 72 8.00 -2.41 8.27
C PHE A 72 6.87 -2.90 7.37
N HIS A 73 7.17 -3.36 6.14
CA HIS A 73 6.14 -3.90 5.25
C HIS A 73 5.60 -5.23 5.74
N GLY A 74 6.44 -6.12 6.28
CA GLY A 74 6.00 -7.40 6.85
C GLY A 74 5.02 -7.20 8.00
N LEU A 75 5.35 -6.32 8.95
CA LEU A 75 4.45 -5.99 10.06
C LEU A 75 3.14 -5.36 9.58
N MET A 76 3.17 -4.55 8.52
CA MET A 76 1.96 -3.92 7.96
C MET A 76 1.11 -4.87 7.10
N ASP A 77 1.60 -6.05 6.76
CA ASP A 77 0.86 -7.10 6.04
C ASP A 77 -0.04 -7.92 6.97
N GLU A 78 0.37 -8.10 8.23
CA GLU A 78 -0.39 -8.86 9.22
C GLU A 78 -1.85 -8.40 9.43
N PRO A 79 -2.16 -7.09 9.51
CA PRO A 79 -3.51 -6.65 9.89
C PRO A 79 -4.52 -6.72 8.75
N SER A 80 -4.11 -6.37 7.52
CA SER A 80 -4.89 -6.52 6.28
C SER A 80 -4.09 -6.12 5.04
N GLN A 81 -4.50 -6.65 3.88
CA GLN A 81 -3.96 -6.25 2.57
C GLN A 81 -4.05 -4.74 2.31
N GLU A 82 -5.13 -4.08 2.78
CA GLU A 82 -5.31 -2.63 2.60
C GLU A 82 -4.21 -1.83 3.31
N VAL A 83 -3.86 -2.25 4.52
CA VAL A 83 -2.81 -1.62 5.33
C VAL A 83 -1.43 -1.91 4.75
N CYS A 84 -1.23 -3.12 4.21
CA CYS A 84 -0.02 -3.49 3.47
C CYS A 84 0.19 -2.57 2.25
N ASP A 85 -0.85 -2.42 1.42
CA ASP A 85 -0.80 -1.56 0.23
C ASP A 85 -0.53 -0.10 0.62
N PHE A 86 -1.10 0.36 1.73
CA PHE A 86 -0.83 1.69 2.30
C PHE A 86 0.64 1.85 2.68
N ALA A 87 1.19 0.88 3.41
CA ALA A 87 2.58 0.88 3.84
C ALA A 87 3.52 0.88 2.64
N ILE A 88 3.34 -0.06 1.71
CA ILE A 88 4.16 -0.23 0.51
C ILE A 88 4.11 1.04 -0.36
N THR A 89 2.93 1.65 -0.51
CA THR A 89 2.75 2.82 -1.37
C THR A 89 3.47 4.05 -0.83
N LEU A 90 3.38 4.30 0.48
CA LEU A 90 3.84 5.55 1.07
C LEU A 90 5.21 5.47 1.73
N PHE A 91 5.60 4.31 2.26
CA PHE A 91 6.80 4.13 3.07
C PHE A 91 7.71 3.06 2.47
N ASP A 92 9.01 3.20 2.66
CA ASP A 92 9.97 2.11 2.46
C ASP A 92 9.84 1.06 3.56
N ASP A 93 10.63 -0.02 3.45
CA ASP A 93 10.57 -1.14 4.38
C ASP A 93 11.21 -0.82 5.74
N ASP A 94 11.86 0.35 5.86
CA ASP A 94 12.32 0.93 7.12
C ASP A 94 11.27 1.89 7.72
N GLY A 95 10.06 1.95 7.15
CA GLY A 95 8.97 2.81 7.60
C GLY A 95 9.22 4.30 7.38
N TYR A 96 10.15 4.69 6.51
CA TYR A 96 10.37 6.08 6.11
C TYR A 96 9.59 6.42 4.85
N PHE A 97 9.03 7.64 4.84
CA PHE A 97 8.25 8.19 3.76
C PHE A 97 9.11 8.29 2.51
N ARG A 98 8.63 7.67 1.43
CA ARG A 98 9.42 7.42 0.24
C ARG A 98 9.90 8.70 -0.43
N GLU A 99 11.18 8.73 -0.78
CA GLU A 99 11.80 9.87 -1.46
C GLU A 99 11.03 10.24 -2.74
N LYS A 100 10.62 9.24 -3.54
CA LYS A 100 9.90 9.42 -4.82
C LYS A 100 8.60 10.23 -4.74
N ILE A 101 7.95 10.32 -3.58
CA ILE A 101 6.71 11.10 -3.39
C ILE A 101 6.92 12.28 -2.43
N SER A 102 8.14 12.46 -1.92
CA SER A 102 8.46 13.45 -0.89
C SER A 102 8.81 14.84 -1.40
N GLY A 103 9.09 15.02 -2.69
CA GLY A 103 9.54 16.33 -3.17
C GLY A 103 9.63 16.52 -4.69
N PRO A 104 9.88 17.77 -5.14
CA PRO A 104 9.78 18.18 -6.54
C PRO A 104 10.81 17.54 -7.49
N GLN A 105 11.83 16.86 -6.97
CA GLN A 105 12.88 16.24 -7.80
C GLN A 105 12.45 14.90 -8.43
N THR A 106 11.24 14.40 -8.12
CA THR A 106 10.86 13.00 -8.32
C THR A 106 9.99 12.73 -9.55
N GLY A 107 10.13 13.53 -10.60
CA GLY A 107 9.40 13.30 -11.85
C GLY A 107 7.89 13.54 -11.78
N GLY A 108 7.40 14.27 -10.76
CA GLY A 108 6.01 14.71 -10.64
C GLY A 108 5.11 13.86 -9.73
N GLU A 109 5.64 12.78 -9.13
CA GLU A 109 4.89 11.88 -8.23
C GLU A 109 4.57 12.50 -6.86
N HIS A 110 5.25 13.60 -6.48
CA HIS A 110 5.01 14.33 -5.24
C HIS A 110 3.67 15.12 -5.22
N GLY A 111 2.91 15.14 -6.31
CA GLY A 111 1.60 15.80 -6.38
C GLY A 111 1.69 17.28 -6.06
N THR A 112 0.94 17.75 -5.07
CA THR A 112 0.98 19.15 -4.59
C THR A 112 2.22 19.44 -3.73
N GLY A 113 2.90 18.41 -3.21
CA GLY A 113 4.07 18.56 -2.33
C GLY A 113 3.75 19.18 -0.96
N VAL A 114 2.47 19.25 -0.56
CA VAL A 114 2.08 19.78 0.76
C VAL A 114 2.35 18.81 1.91
N PHE A 115 2.66 17.56 1.59
CA PHE A 115 3.13 16.54 2.53
C PHE A 115 4.53 16.09 2.13
N GLY A 116 5.42 16.00 3.12
CA GLY A 116 6.81 15.61 2.94
C GLY A 116 7.36 14.81 4.12
N SER A 117 8.61 15.09 4.50
CA SER A 117 9.34 14.34 5.54
C SER A 117 8.68 14.38 6.92
N GLU A 118 7.79 15.33 7.19
CA GLU A 118 7.00 15.35 8.44
C GLU A 118 6.14 14.11 8.62
N LEU A 119 5.80 13.40 7.53
CA LEU A 119 5.12 12.12 7.60
C LEU A 119 5.95 11.05 8.31
N ASN A 120 7.27 11.24 8.51
CA ASN A 120 8.18 10.33 9.24
C ASN A 120 8.09 10.40 10.76
N ILE A 121 7.32 11.34 11.30
CA ILE A 121 7.31 11.68 12.73
C ILE A 121 6.07 11.12 13.43
N GLY A 122 6.29 10.42 14.55
CA GLY A 122 5.23 9.94 15.44
C GLY A 122 4.48 8.70 14.93
N PRO A 123 3.45 8.26 15.68
CA PRO A 123 2.61 7.12 15.33
C PRO A 123 1.78 7.36 14.06
N LEU A 124 1.46 6.29 13.34
CA LEU A 124 0.60 6.33 12.16
C LEU A 124 -0.85 6.10 12.57
N PHE A 125 -1.71 7.09 12.37
CA PHE A 125 -3.16 6.94 12.58
C PHE A 125 -3.82 6.67 11.23
N TYR A 126 -4.35 5.48 11.02
CA TYR A 126 -5.03 5.07 9.79
C TYR A 126 -6.53 4.95 10.04
N LEU A 127 -7.33 5.78 9.35
CA LEU A 127 -8.78 5.71 9.38
C LEU A 127 -9.25 4.51 8.56
N GLU A 128 -9.49 3.39 9.24
CA GLU A 128 -9.94 2.13 8.66
C GLU A 128 -11.41 2.20 8.23
N GLU A 129 -12.30 2.73 9.08
CA GLU A 129 -13.71 2.78 8.76
C GLU A 129 -14.40 4.01 9.35
N ILE A 130 -15.27 4.65 8.56
CA ILE A 130 -16.25 5.61 9.08
C ILE A 130 -17.61 5.43 8.42
N ALA A 131 -18.55 4.84 9.16
CA ALA A 131 -19.89 4.58 8.67
C ALA A 131 -20.92 5.37 9.47
N VAL A 132 -21.72 6.17 8.77
CA VAL A 132 -22.91 6.84 9.34
C VAL A 132 -24.16 6.26 8.69
N GLU A 133 -25.19 6.02 9.48
CA GLU A 133 -26.49 5.54 9.02
C GLU A 133 -27.05 6.41 7.91
N LYS A 134 -27.65 5.78 6.88
CA LYS A 134 -28.07 6.46 5.65
C LYS A 134 -28.97 7.67 5.89
N ILE A 135 -29.85 7.59 6.89
CA ILE A 135 -30.80 8.66 7.26
C ILE A 135 -30.14 9.83 8.02
N GLU A 136 -28.97 9.58 8.62
CA GLU A 136 -28.20 10.55 9.40
C GLU A 136 -27.04 11.17 8.58
N ARG A 137 -26.79 10.67 7.35
CA ARG A 137 -25.76 11.20 6.43
C ARG A 137 -26.06 12.65 6.02
N SER A 138 -25.01 13.35 5.56
CA SER A 138 -25.05 14.75 5.12
C SER A 138 -25.39 15.77 6.22
N LYS A 139 -25.41 15.37 7.50
CA LYS A 139 -25.61 16.24 8.66
C LYS A 139 -24.31 16.70 9.35
N GLY A 140 -23.15 16.35 8.78
CA GLY A 140 -21.83 16.69 9.34
C GLY A 140 -21.33 15.75 10.44
N ILE A 141 -22.09 14.70 10.78
CA ILE A 141 -21.77 13.74 11.85
C ILE A 141 -20.39 13.09 11.67
N GLY A 142 -20.09 12.59 10.46
CA GLY A 142 -18.80 11.93 10.20
C GLY A 142 -17.59 12.87 10.40
N ALA A 143 -17.71 14.13 9.96
CA ALA A 143 -16.65 15.12 10.17
C ALA A 143 -16.47 15.45 11.66
N ALA A 144 -17.59 15.58 12.39
CA ALA A 144 -17.56 15.83 13.82
C ALA A 144 -17.00 14.65 14.62
N ALA A 145 -17.29 13.41 14.21
CA ALA A 145 -16.72 12.20 14.80
C ALA A 145 -15.20 12.12 14.61
N ILE A 146 -14.68 12.39 13.41
CA ILE A 146 -13.23 12.45 13.15
C ILE A 146 -12.56 13.50 14.05
N HIS A 147 -13.12 14.71 14.13
CA HIS A 147 -12.55 15.76 14.96
C HIS A 147 -12.63 15.45 16.46
N ALA A 148 -13.71 14.82 16.93
CA ALA A 148 -13.85 14.39 18.31
C ALA A 148 -12.78 13.34 18.66
N PHE A 149 -12.60 12.34 17.80
CA PHE A 149 -11.56 11.32 17.96
C PHE A 149 -10.16 11.94 18.01
N LEU A 150 -9.80 12.78 17.05
CA LEU A 150 -8.46 13.43 17.03
C LEU A 150 -8.22 14.33 18.25
N LYS A 151 -9.28 14.87 18.87
CA LYS A 151 -9.16 15.66 20.10
C LYS A 151 -8.88 14.78 21.34
N GLU A 152 -9.36 13.54 21.34
CA GLU A 152 -9.09 12.55 22.40
C GLU A 152 -7.66 11.99 22.29
N HIS A 153 -7.08 12.00 21.08
CA HIS A 153 -5.78 11.40 20.78
C HIS A 153 -4.70 12.45 20.48
N ALA A 154 -4.12 13.04 21.52
CA ALA A 154 -3.13 14.13 21.40
C ALA A 154 -1.82 13.73 20.67
N ALA A 155 -1.52 12.44 20.56
CA ALA A 155 -0.37 11.92 19.81
C ALA A 155 -0.58 11.94 18.28
N ALA A 156 -1.82 12.09 17.81
CA ALA A 156 -2.12 12.12 16.37
C ALA A 156 -1.61 13.43 15.75
N SER A 157 -0.65 13.33 14.85
CA SER A 157 -0.18 14.45 14.01
C SER A 157 -0.87 14.46 12.65
N ILE A 158 -0.98 13.29 12.03
CA ILE A 158 -1.55 13.04 10.71
C ILE A 158 -2.53 11.88 10.83
N LEU A 159 -3.72 12.03 10.25
CA LEU A 159 -4.68 10.94 10.05
C LEU A 159 -4.69 10.57 8.56
N TYR A 160 -4.33 9.34 8.26
CA TYR A 160 -4.32 8.76 6.92
C TYR A 160 -5.66 8.11 6.62
N ALA A 161 -6.04 8.06 5.35
CA ALA A 161 -7.21 7.32 4.90
C ALA A 161 -7.04 6.89 3.45
N TRP A 162 -7.44 5.66 3.13
CA TRP A 162 -7.82 5.30 1.76
C TRP A 162 -9.32 5.58 1.59
N PRO A 163 -9.72 6.48 0.69
CA PRO A 163 -11.12 6.84 0.52
C PRO A 163 -11.85 5.78 -0.34
N ALA A 164 -11.78 4.52 0.07
CA ALA A 164 -12.47 3.41 -0.56
C ALA A 164 -13.80 3.07 0.14
N VAL A 165 -14.45 2.03 -0.36
CA VAL A 165 -15.89 1.87 -0.40
C VAL A 165 -16.48 1.45 0.95
N LEU A 166 -17.49 2.20 1.43
CA LEU A 166 -18.41 1.75 2.48
C LEU A 166 -19.34 0.63 1.96
N GLN A 167 -18.88 -0.63 1.94
CA GLN A 167 -19.52 -1.87 1.42
C GLN A 167 -19.15 -2.30 0.00
N GLU A 168 -18.47 -3.45 -0.09
CA GLU A 168 -18.10 -4.22 -1.30
C GLU A 168 -19.23 -4.34 -2.33
N GLY A 169 -18.87 -4.33 -3.62
CA GLY A 169 -19.75 -4.75 -4.71
C GLY A 169 -19.59 -3.94 -6.01
N GLN A 170 -18.95 -4.58 -6.99
CA GLN A 170 -18.94 -4.36 -8.45
C GLN A 170 -18.80 -2.92 -9.00
N GLN A 171 -17.74 -2.72 -9.82
CA GLN A 171 -17.55 -1.55 -10.66
C GLN A 171 -18.75 -1.35 -11.61
N THR A 172 -19.50 -0.27 -11.38
CA THR A 172 -20.67 0.17 -12.16
C THR A 172 -20.66 1.71 -12.21
N GLU A 173 -21.43 2.38 -13.08
CA GLU A 173 -21.54 3.86 -13.04
C GLU A 173 -21.98 4.40 -11.65
N GLN A 174 -22.69 3.57 -10.86
CA GLN A 174 -23.06 3.90 -9.49
C GLN A 174 -21.84 3.88 -8.53
N PHE A 175 -20.82 3.09 -8.84
CA PHE A 175 -19.55 3.01 -8.12
C PHE A 175 -18.75 4.31 -8.24
N ASP A 176 -18.61 4.85 -9.46
CA ASP A 176 -17.87 6.10 -9.70
C ASP A 176 -18.54 7.28 -9.00
N ALA A 177 -19.88 7.35 -9.06
CA ALA A 177 -20.64 8.37 -8.34
C ALA A 177 -20.51 8.23 -6.80
N LYS A 178 -20.46 6.99 -6.28
CA LYS A 178 -20.25 6.70 -4.85
C LYS A 178 -18.85 7.15 -4.42
N LEU A 179 -17.81 6.79 -5.17
CA LEU A 179 -16.42 7.23 -4.92
C LEU A 179 -16.27 8.76 -4.97
N ALA A 180 -16.86 9.42 -5.96
CA ALA A 180 -16.83 10.88 -6.06
C ALA A 180 -17.45 11.56 -4.83
N ASN A 181 -18.51 10.98 -4.27
CA ASN A 181 -19.14 11.50 -3.04
C ASN A 181 -18.27 11.25 -1.80
N ILE A 182 -17.60 10.10 -1.71
CA ILE A 182 -16.64 9.79 -0.64
C ILE A 182 -15.46 10.76 -0.69
N HIS A 183 -14.87 10.98 -1.87
CA HIS A 183 -13.78 11.95 -2.06
C HIS A 183 -14.21 13.37 -1.63
N LYS A 184 -15.40 13.81 -2.03
CA LYS A 184 -15.96 15.12 -1.61
C LYS A 184 -16.13 15.21 -0.09
N PHE A 185 -16.49 14.12 0.59
CA PHE A 185 -16.56 14.10 2.05
C PHE A 185 -15.18 14.36 2.67
N PHE A 186 -14.16 13.59 2.29
CA PHE A 186 -12.80 13.75 2.81
C PHE A 186 -12.23 15.15 2.51
N GLN A 187 -12.42 15.66 1.29
CA GLN A 187 -12.01 17.00 0.90
C GLN A 187 -12.65 18.11 1.77
N LYS A 188 -13.95 17.95 2.09
CA LYS A 188 -14.70 18.88 2.97
C LYS A 188 -14.26 18.82 4.43
N VAL A 189 -13.86 17.64 4.92
CA VAL A 189 -13.25 17.49 6.25
C VAL A 189 -11.88 18.19 6.29
N GLY A 190 -11.20 18.25 5.15
CA GLY A 190 -9.91 18.93 4.98
C GLY A 190 -8.74 17.97 4.81
N PHE A 191 -9.03 16.73 4.40
CA PHE A 191 -8.02 15.82 3.87
C PHE A 191 -7.52 16.32 2.52
N ARG A 192 -6.23 16.10 2.25
CA ARG A 192 -5.58 16.36 0.97
C ARG A 192 -4.78 15.15 0.55
N ARG A 193 -4.52 15.01 -0.75
CA ARG A 193 -3.84 13.83 -1.29
C ARG A 193 -2.34 13.84 -0.94
N ILE A 194 -1.80 12.66 -0.66
CA ILE A 194 -0.36 12.46 -0.49
C ILE A 194 0.22 12.07 -1.85
N GLY A 195 1.09 12.91 -2.40
CA GLY A 195 1.65 12.66 -3.72
C GLY A 195 0.58 12.55 -4.81
N ARG A 196 0.84 11.70 -5.80
CA ARG A 196 -0.14 11.22 -6.79
C ARG A 196 -0.68 9.83 -6.45
N THR A 197 -0.84 9.54 -5.16
CA THR A 197 -1.32 8.23 -4.66
C THR A 197 -2.83 8.22 -4.45
N GLU A 198 -3.39 7.06 -4.13
CA GLU A 198 -4.81 6.93 -3.76
C GLU A 198 -5.10 7.42 -2.33
N TYR A 199 -4.05 7.61 -1.51
CA TYR A 199 -4.18 7.93 -0.09
C TYR A 199 -4.30 9.42 0.18
N LEU A 200 -5.12 9.74 1.18
CA LEU A 200 -5.33 11.09 1.68
C LEU A 200 -4.77 11.21 3.10
N ALA A 201 -4.35 12.41 3.47
CA ALA A 201 -3.99 12.75 4.84
C ALA A 201 -4.71 14.01 5.33
N TYR A 202 -4.99 14.01 6.63
CA TYR A 202 -5.44 15.17 7.39
C TYR A 202 -4.38 15.53 8.43
N SER A 203 -3.88 16.77 8.39
CA SER A 203 -3.01 17.30 9.45
C SER A 203 -3.84 17.93 10.56
N VAL A 204 -3.55 17.58 11.81
CA VAL A 204 -4.16 18.24 12.97
C VAL A 204 -3.65 19.67 13.17
N ASP A 205 -2.44 19.98 12.69
CA ASP A 205 -1.90 21.34 12.77
C ASP A 205 -2.67 22.25 11.81
N PRO A 206 -3.43 23.25 12.31
CA PRO A 206 -4.18 24.18 11.47
C PRO A 206 -3.29 25.06 10.59
N LYS A 207 -1.99 25.18 10.88
CA LYS A 207 -1.03 25.97 10.10
C LYS A 207 -0.38 25.18 8.97
N HIS A 208 -0.54 23.85 8.95
CA HIS A 208 0.05 22.96 7.97
C HIS A 208 -0.34 23.36 6.53
N PRO A 209 0.56 23.29 5.54
CA PRO A 209 0.27 23.73 4.16
C PRO A 209 -0.98 23.10 3.55
N SER A 210 -1.23 21.81 3.83
CA SER A 210 -2.44 21.10 3.37
C SER A 210 -3.75 21.76 3.83
N ARG A 211 -3.75 22.50 4.95
CA ARG A 211 -4.93 23.21 5.49
C ARG A 211 -5.27 24.48 4.71
N LYS A 212 -4.33 25.02 3.95
CA LYS A 212 -4.49 26.23 3.13
C LYS A 212 -4.78 25.92 1.66
N LEU A 213 -4.55 24.69 1.24
CA LEU A 213 -4.75 24.25 -0.13
C LEU A 213 -6.25 24.13 -0.45
N ALA A 214 -6.70 24.80 -1.51
CA ALA A 214 -8.10 24.69 -1.94
C ALA A 214 -8.40 23.28 -2.48
N THR A 215 -9.66 22.85 -2.42
CA THR A 215 -10.04 21.47 -2.81
C THR A 215 -9.88 21.20 -4.31
N ASP A 216 -9.97 22.24 -5.13
CA ASP A 216 -9.78 22.22 -6.59
C ASP A 216 -8.31 22.36 -7.01
N GLU A 217 -7.44 22.81 -6.09
CA GLU A 217 -5.98 22.83 -6.26
C GLU A 217 -5.29 21.54 -5.76
N ASP A 218 -6.05 20.61 -5.17
CA ASP A 218 -5.51 19.35 -4.66
C ASP A 218 -5.06 18.42 -5.80
N ALA A 219 -4.10 17.55 -5.51
CA ALA A 219 -3.60 16.62 -6.51
C ALA A 219 -4.72 15.64 -6.93
N HIS A 220 -4.81 15.40 -8.23
CA HIS A 220 -5.56 14.27 -8.74
C HIS A 220 -4.79 12.98 -8.45
N GLY A 221 -5.53 11.89 -8.20
CA GLY A 221 -4.95 10.56 -8.12
C GLY A 221 -4.20 10.21 -9.40
N ARG A 222 -3.46 9.10 -9.38
CA ARG A 222 -2.88 8.59 -10.61
C ARG A 222 -4.00 8.37 -11.62
N ALA A 223 -3.76 8.72 -12.88
CA ALA A 223 -4.70 8.31 -13.91
C ALA A 223 -4.81 6.78 -13.86
N PRO A 224 -6.01 6.19 -14.05
CA PRO A 224 -6.12 4.74 -14.16
C PRO A 224 -5.07 4.26 -15.17
N GLY A 225 -4.32 3.23 -14.78
CA GLY A 225 -3.32 2.65 -15.64
C GLY A 225 -3.93 2.21 -16.98
N PRO A 226 -3.10 1.97 -18.01
CA PRO A 226 -3.60 1.41 -19.26
C PRO A 226 -4.41 0.14 -18.96
N SER A 227 -5.51 -0.06 -19.66
CA SER A 227 -6.24 -1.34 -19.64
C SER A 227 -5.30 -2.50 -19.95
N SER A 228 -5.66 -3.73 -19.58
CA SER A 228 -4.82 -4.90 -19.87
C SER A 228 -4.47 -5.03 -21.37
N GLU A 229 -5.37 -4.63 -22.25
CA GLU A 229 -5.16 -4.62 -23.70
C GLU A 229 -4.21 -3.49 -24.14
N GLU A 230 -4.34 -2.30 -23.58
CA GLU A 230 -3.40 -1.18 -23.83
C GLU A 230 -2.01 -1.45 -23.26
N ALA A 231 -1.93 -2.07 -22.08
CA ALA A 231 -0.68 -2.48 -21.44
C ALA A 231 0.02 -3.55 -22.28
N ALA A 232 -0.72 -4.54 -22.77
CA ALA A 232 -0.17 -5.57 -23.64
C ALA A 232 0.32 -5.03 -24.98
N ALA A 233 -0.38 -4.04 -25.55
CA ALA A 233 0.05 -3.36 -26.78
C ALA A 233 1.29 -2.47 -26.55
N ALA A 234 1.37 -1.80 -25.40
CA ALA A 234 2.46 -0.88 -25.07
C ALA A 234 3.74 -1.61 -24.61
N PHE A 235 3.61 -2.74 -23.91
CA PHE A 235 4.71 -3.48 -23.29
C PHE A 235 4.73 -4.97 -23.69
N PRO A 236 4.85 -5.28 -25.00
CA PRO A 236 4.76 -6.66 -25.49
C PRO A 236 5.86 -7.58 -24.93
N LEU A 237 7.05 -7.04 -24.65
CA LEU A 237 8.14 -7.82 -24.05
C LEU A 237 7.87 -8.17 -22.59
N HIS A 238 7.25 -7.28 -21.82
CA HIS A 238 6.82 -7.56 -20.45
C HIS A 238 5.84 -8.73 -20.40
N ILE A 239 4.81 -8.68 -21.24
CA ILE A 239 3.82 -9.77 -21.33
C ILE A 239 4.46 -11.07 -21.78
N ALA A 240 5.32 -11.04 -22.81
CA ALA A 240 6.02 -12.23 -23.27
C ALA A 240 6.85 -12.87 -22.15
N VAL A 241 7.62 -12.07 -21.41
CA VAL A 241 8.43 -12.54 -20.27
C VAL A 241 7.56 -13.10 -19.17
N GLY A 242 6.39 -12.50 -18.88
CA GLY A 242 5.45 -13.03 -17.89
C GLY A 242 4.81 -14.36 -18.31
N SER A 243 4.38 -14.47 -19.55
CA SER A 243 3.48 -15.55 -20.00
C SER A 243 4.17 -16.72 -20.74
N LEU A 244 5.37 -16.53 -21.29
CA LEU A 244 6.07 -17.56 -22.07
C LEU A 244 7.25 -18.16 -21.31
N ASN A 245 7.76 -19.30 -21.78
CA ASN A 245 8.93 -20.00 -21.23
C ASN A 245 9.76 -20.63 -22.36
N GLY A 246 10.98 -21.05 -22.04
CA GLY A 246 11.87 -21.80 -22.95
C GLY A 246 12.25 -21.04 -24.22
N ASP A 247 12.55 -21.78 -25.30
CA ASP A 247 13.10 -21.25 -26.55
C ASP A 247 12.25 -20.16 -27.20
N ALA A 248 10.92 -20.26 -27.08
CA ALA A 248 10.00 -19.25 -27.63
C ALA A 248 10.22 -17.88 -26.98
N LEU A 249 10.37 -17.85 -25.65
CA LEU A 249 10.67 -16.61 -24.92
C LEU A 249 12.07 -16.11 -25.27
N LEU A 250 13.06 -16.99 -25.32
CA LEU A 250 14.44 -16.60 -25.63
C LEU A 250 14.57 -16.01 -27.03
N ALA A 251 13.85 -16.55 -28.02
CA ALA A 251 13.80 -15.99 -29.38
C ALA A 251 13.17 -14.58 -29.40
N ILE A 252 12.13 -14.34 -28.59
CA ILE A 252 11.51 -13.02 -28.45
C ILE A 252 12.50 -12.04 -27.80
N ILE A 253 13.14 -12.40 -26.70
CA ILE A 253 14.14 -11.54 -26.02
C ILE A 253 15.31 -11.21 -26.97
N ALA A 254 15.78 -12.20 -27.73
CA ALA A 254 16.87 -12.03 -28.68
C ALA A 254 16.53 -11.10 -29.86
N SER A 255 15.26 -11.09 -30.29
CA SER A 255 14.79 -10.28 -31.42
C SER A 255 14.19 -8.93 -31.01
N ALA A 256 13.79 -8.75 -29.75
CA ALA A 256 13.17 -7.52 -29.25
C ALA A 256 14.09 -6.31 -29.34
N PRO A 257 13.64 -5.15 -29.87
CA PRO A 257 14.44 -3.93 -29.90
C PRO A 257 14.98 -3.56 -28.51
N LEU A 258 16.20 -3.00 -28.44
CA LEU A 258 16.77 -2.57 -27.15
C LEU A 258 15.85 -1.59 -26.40
N ALA A 259 15.08 -0.76 -27.11
CA ALA A 259 14.09 0.12 -26.48
C ALA A 259 13.02 -0.65 -25.68
N GLN A 260 12.62 -1.85 -26.11
CA GLN A 260 11.69 -2.71 -25.37
C GLN A 260 12.39 -3.46 -24.23
N VAL A 261 13.66 -3.86 -24.40
CA VAL A 261 14.44 -4.46 -23.31
C VAL A 261 14.59 -3.49 -22.14
N LYS A 262 14.68 -2.20 -22.45
CA LYS A 262 14.81 -1.09 -21.50
C LYS A 262 13.50 -0.45 -21.06
N SER A 263 12.36 -0.87 -21.62
CA SER A 263 11.11 -0.18 -21.32
C SER A 263 10.69 -0.42 -19.88
N ILE A 264 10.09 0.61 -19.28
CA ILE A 264 9.58 0.60 -17.93
C ILE A 264 8.06 0.70 -18.05
N GLU A 265 7.33 -0.29 -17.53
CA GLU A 265 5.87 -0.22 -17.49
C GLU A 265 5.40 0.70 -16.35
N PRO A 266 4.11 1.09 -16.28
CA PRO A 266 3.64 2.08 -15.31
C PRO A 266 4.04 1.75 -13.87
N SER A 267 4.03 0.49 -13.45
CA SER A 267 4.43 0.01 -12.11
C SER A 267 5.93 0.22 -11.77
N GLY A 268 6.72 0.75 -12.70
CA GLY A 268 8.18 0.84 -12.59
C GLY A 268 8.91 -0.43 -13.02
N TRP A 269 8.20 -1.47 -13.44
CA TRP A 269 8.82 -2.76 -13.77
C TRP A 269 9.46 -2.73 -15.16
N THR A 270 10.65 -3.30 -15.26
CA THR A 270 11.30 -3.64 -16.53
C THR A 270 11.02 -5.11 -16.87
N PRO A 271 11.28 -5.58 -18.10
CA PRO A 271 11.20 -7.01 -18.39
C PRO A 271 12.11 -7.84 -17.47
N LEU A 272 13.22 -7.27 -16.99
CA LEU A 272 14.12 -7.93 -16.04
C LEU A 272 13.49 -8.10 -14.66
N HIS A 273 12.69 -7.14 -14.18
CA HIS A 273 11.93 -7.29 -12.93
C HIS A 273 10.97 -8.49 -13.03
N ILE A 274 10.22 -8.61 -14.13
CA ILE A 274 9.29 -9.73 -14.36
C ILE A 274 10.04 -11.07 -14.39
N ALA A 275 11.14 -11.16 -15.14
CA ALA A 275 11.93 -12.39 -15.24
C ALA A 275 12.51 -12.82 -13.88
N ALA A 276 13.01 -11.86 -13.10
CA ALA A 276 13.62 -12.11 -11.80
C ALA A 276 12.57 -12.52 -10.75
N ALA A 277 11.44 -11.81 -10.66
CA ALA A 277 10.35 -12.14 -9.75
C ALA A 277 9.75 -13.55 -10.02
N ALA A 278 9.70 -13.95 -11.29
CA ALA A 278 9.24 -15.27 -11.72
C ALA A 278 10.35 -16.34 -11.74
N ALA A 279 11.57 -16.02 -11.27
CA ALA A 279 12.74 -16.91 -11.26
C ALA A 279 13.07 -17.57 -12.62
N LYS A 280 12.81 -16.87 -13.73
CA LYS A 280 13.06 -17.39 -15.09
C LYS A 280 14.54 -17.21 -15.45
N GLY A 281 15.38 -18.17 -15.04
CA GLY A 281 16.84 -18.08 -15.16
C GLY A 281 17.38 -17.74 -16.55
N ASP A 282 16.98 -18.48 -17.57
CA ASP A 282 17.48 -18.24 -18.93
C ASP A 282 17.02 -16.88 -19.48
N ALA A 283 15.78 -16.49 -19.20
CA ALA A 283 15.24 -15.19 -19.58
C ALA A 283 15.95 -14.04 -18.86
N THR A 284 16.21 -14.21 -17.56
CA THR A 284 16.95 -13.25 -16.73
C THR A 284 18.36 -13.04 -17.29
N ARG A 285 19.08 -14.14 -17.57
CA ARG A 285 20.42 -14.08 -18.18
C ARG A 285 20.38 -13.44 -19.56
N ALA A 286 19.42 -13.82 -20.40
CA ALA A 286 19.27 -13.26 -21.74
C ALA A 286 19.00 -11.74 -21.71
N LEU A 287 18.11 -11.27 -20.83
CA LEU A 287 17.81 -9.84 -20.67
C LEU A 287 19.02 -9.05 -20.20
N VAL A 288 19.75 -9.55 -19.19
CA VAL A 288 21.01 -8.92 -18.73
C VAL A 288 22.04 -8.87 -19.85
N HIS A 289 22.22 -9.95 -20.61
CA HIS A 289 23.13 -9.95 -21.78
C HIS A 289 22.75 -8.94 -22.86
N ARG A 290 21.45 -8.62 -23.00
CA ARG A 290 20.97 -7.58 -23.92
C ARG A 290 21.23 -6.18 -23.39
N SER A 291 21.10 -5.96 -22.08
CA SER A 291 21.38 -4.69 -21.42
C SER A 291 21.63 -4.86 -19.91
N ASN A 292 22.76 -4.33 -19.43
CA ASN A 292 23.10 -4.30 -18.00
C ASN A 292 22.52 -3.09 -17.25
N ALA A 293 22.05 -2.05 -17.95
CA ALA A 293 21.59 -0.80 -17.30
C ALA A 293 20.39 -1.03 -16.37
N GLU A 294 19.62 -2.10 -16.62
CA GLU A 294 18.37 -2.39 -15.94
C GLU A 294 18.58 -3.21 -14.66
N LEU A 295 19.83 -3.63 -14.38
CA LEU A 295 20.22 -4.28 -13.12
C LEU A 295 20.05 -3.36 -11.91
N LEU A 296 20.14 -2.05 -12.13
CA LEU A 296 20.01 -1.01 -11.10
C LEU A 296 18.67 -0.29 -11.15
N ALA A 297 17.83 -0.59 -12.14
CA ALA A 297 16.49 -0.05 -12.20
C ALA A 297 15.70 -0.51 -10.97
N THR A 298 14.89 0.37 -10.41
CA THR A 298 14.04 0.07 -9.27
C THR A 298 12.58 0.17 -9.67
N ASP A 299 11.75 -0.74 -9.17
CA ASP A 299 10.31 -0.60 -9.27
C ASP A 299 9.79 0.60 -8.46
N GLU A 300 8.48 0.82 -8.46
CA GLU A 300 7.86 1.87 -7.65
C GLU A 300 8.17 1.76 -6.15
N VAL A 301 8.49 0.57 -5.65
CA VAL A 301 8.77 0.29 -4.22
C VAL A 301 10.28 0.42 -3.94
N GLY A 302 11.08 0.84 -4.91
CA GLY A 302 12.53 1.00 -4.75
C GLY A 302 13.31 -0.32 -4.84
N ARG A 303 12.65 -1.42 -5.25
CA ARG A 303 13.26 -2.74 -5.31
C ARG A 303 13.91 -2.96 -6.67
N THR A 304 15.16 -3.41 -6.67
CA THR A 304 15.84 -3.88 -7.87
C THR A 304 15.30 -5.25 -8.31
N PRO A 305 15.59 -5.73 -9.54
CA PRO A 305 15.26 -7.09 -9.93
C PRO A 305 15.82 -8.16 -8.96
N ALA A 306 17.02 -7.93 -8.41
CA ALA A 306 17.62 -8.83 -7.42
C ALA A 306 16.83 -8.84 -6.10
N ALA A 307 16.39 -7.68 -5.63
CA ALA A 307 15.58 -7.56 -4.41
C ALA A 307 14.20 -8.22 -4.59
N LEU A 308 13.55 -8.06 -5.74
CA LEU A 308 12.28 -8.74 -6.04
C LEU A 308 12.43 -10.26 -6.06
N MET A 309 13.51 -10.77 -6.65
CA MET A 309 13.76 -12.20 -6.68
C MET A 309 14.00 -12.75 -5.27
N GLU A 310 14.77 -12.04 -4.43
CA GLU A 310 14.98 -12.40 -3.04
C GLU A 310 13.67 -12.48 -2.25
N HIS A 311 12.82 -11.47 -2.38
CA HIS A 311 11.49 -11.46 -1.77
C HIS A 311 10.62 -12.63 -2.25
N SER A 312 10.64 -12.95 -3.54
CA SER A 312 9.90 -14.10 -4.10
C SER A 312 10.39 -15.44 -3.55
N ILE A 313 11.72 -15.62 -3.45
CA ILE A 313 12.32 -16.82 -2.83
C ILE A 313 11.92 -16.93 -1.36
N GLN A 314 11.96 -15.82 -0.62
CA GLN A 314 11.64 -15.81 0.80
C GLN A 314 10.16 -16.13 1.04
N GLY A 315 9.25 -15.51 0.29
CA GLY A 315 7.82 -15.81 0.38
C GLY A 315 7.49 -17.27 0.06
N LYS A 316 8.15 -17.87 -0.93
CA LYS A 316 8.01 -19.33 -1.20
C LYS A 316 8.42 -20.17 0.03
N LYS A 317 9.52 -19.82 0.70
CA LYS A 317 10.01 -20.56 1.89
C LYS A 317 9.06 -20.43 3.08
N GLU A 318 8.57 -19.23 3.33
CA GLU A 318 7.62 -18.96 4.41
C GLU A 318 6.30 -19.67 4.17
N PHE A 319 5.79 -19.65 2.94
CA PHE A 319 4.60 -20.42 2.56
C PHE A 319 4.78 -21.92 2.84
N MET A 320 5.91 -22.52 2.44
CA MET A 320 6.18 -23.94 2.72
C MET A 320 6.23 -24.23 4.21
N ARG A 321 6.88 -23.35 4.99
CA ARG A 321 6.96 -23.47 6.45
C ARG A 321 5.58 -23.39 7.11
N ALA A 322 4.76 -22.41 6.70
CA ALA A 322 3.41 -22.21 7.21
C ALA A 322 2.50 -23.41 6.90
N MET A 323 2.67 -24.02 5.72
CA MET A 323 1.94 -25.23 5.34
C MET A 323 2.48 -26.51 5.99
N GLY A 324 3.50 -26.43 6.84
CA GLY A 324 4.13 -27.57 7.49
C GLY A 324 4.78 -28.55 6.51
N MET A 325 5.18 -28.07 5.32
CA MET A 325 5.78 -28.89 4.28
C MET A 325 7.29 -29.02 4.53
N ASP A 326 7.78 -30.25 4.68
CA ASP A 326 9.20 -30.53 4.62
C ASP A 326 9.65 -30.60 3.16
N ILE A 327 10.41 -29.59 2.70
CA ILE A 327 10.88 -29.53 1.31
C ILE A 327 11.75 -30.74 0.93
N SER A 328 12.37 -31.42 1.90
CA SER A 328 13.19 -32.61 1.64
C SER A 328 12.38 -33.79 1.07
N ASP A 329 11.05 -33.78 1.28
CA ASP A 329 10.12 -34.74 0.67
C ASP A 329 9.88 -34.48 -0.83
N TYR A 330 10.32 -33.32 -1.34
CA TYR A 330 10.11 -32.88 -2.73
C TYR A 330 11.43 -32.56 -3.44
N PRO A 331 12.20 -33.57 -3.91
CA PRO A 331 13.51 -33.37 -4.52
C PRO A 331 13.55 -32.38 -5.71
N HIS A 332 12.45 -32.26 -6.45
CA HIS A 332 12.33 -31.31 -7.55
C HIS A 332 12.24 -29.86 -7.06
N MET A 333 11.64 -29.63 -5.90
CA MET A 333 11.57 -28.32 -5.24
C MET A 333 12.90 -27.95 -4.58
N VAL A 334 13.61 -28.92 -4.00
CA VAL A 334 15.00 -28.69 -3.52
C VAL A 334 15.88 -28.21 -4.67
N ALA A 335 15.85 -28.93 -5.80
CA ALA A 335 16.61 -28.53 -6.99
C ALA A 335 16.14 -27.19 -7.57
N GLU A 336 14.85 -26.84 -7.47
CA GLU A 336 14.36 -25.51 -7.88
C GLU A 336 14.89 -24.42 -6.95
N GLN A 337 14.82 -24.61 -5.63
CA GLN A 337 15.34 -23.66 -4.65
C GLN A 337 16.85 -23.43 -4.80
N GLU A 338 17.63 -24.48 -5.08
CA GLU A 338 19.06 -24.36 -5.37
C GLU A 338 19.31 -23.54 -6.63
N ARG A 339 18.58 -23.79 -7.72
CA ARG A 339 18.68 -22.99 -8.96
C ARG A 339 18.31 -21.53 -8.74
N ASP A 340 17.23 -21.27 -7.99
CA ASP A 340 16.76 -19.91 -7.68
C ASP A 340 17.82 -19.18 -6.83
N ALA A 341 18.42 -19.86 -5.85
CA ALA A 341 19.49 -19.30 -5.01
C ALA A 341 20.77 -18.99 -5.80
N GLU A 342 21.18 -19.88 -6.71
CA GLU A 342 22.32 -19.66 -7.60
C GLU A 342 22.09 -18.47 -8.53
N LEU A 343 20.90 -18.38 -9.10
CA LEU A 343 20.51 -17.27 -9.98
C LEU A 343 20.47 -15.95 -9.20
N LEU A 344 19.92 -15.93 -7.99
CA LEU A 344 19.91 -14.74 -7.13
C LEU A 344 21.34 -14.29 -6.79
N ALA A 345 22.22 -15.21 -6.40
CA ALA A 345 23.62 -14.90 -6.10
C ALA A 345 24.34 -14.30 -7.32
N TRP A 346 24.11 -14.88 -8.50
CA TRP A 346 24.63 -14.34 -9.75
C TRP A 346 24.06 -12.94 -10.05
N LEU A 347 22.75 -12.74 -9.89
CA LEU A 347 22.10 -11.46 -10.18
C LEU A 347 22.59 -10.36 -9.22
N LYS A 348 22.70 -10.64 -7.92
CA LYS A 348 23.30 -9.72 -6.93
C LYS A 348 24.74 -9.35 -7.30
N THR A 349 25.54 -10.33 -7.73
CA THR A 349 26.92 -10.08 -8.19
C THR A 349 26.95 -9.18 -9.42
N ALA A 350 26.07 -9.41 -10.39
CA ALA A 350 25.96 -8.58 -11.58
C ALA A 350 25.51 -7.14 -11.24
N THR A 351 24.55 -6.97 -10.33
CA THR A 351 24.10 -5.66 -9.82
C THR A 351 25.24 -4.91 -9.13
N LEU A 352 26.03 -5.57 -8.28
CA LEU A 352 27.20 -4.96 -7.64
C LEU A 352 28.27 -4.53 -8.65
N GLN A 353 28.51 -5.33 -9.69
CA GLN A 353 29.45 -4.97 -10.75
C GLN A 353 28.96 -3.75 -11.54
N ALA A 354 27.66 -3.67 -11.82
CA ALA A 354 27.07 -2.53 -12.52
C ALA A 354 27.13 -1.22 -11.70
N HIS A 355 27.11 -1.29 -10.37
CA HIS A 355 27.30 -0.11 -9.49
C HIS A 355 28.72 0.46 -9.52
N ASN A 356 29.72 -0.33 -9.90
CA ASN A 356 31.15 0.03 -9.83
C ASN A 356 31.73 0.52 -11.18
N VAL A 357 30.89 0.64 -12.21
CA VAL A 357 31.23 1.12 -13.56
C VAL A 357 30.57 2.47 -13.78
#